data_AF-A0A7C5CBE6-F1
#
_entry.id   AF-A0A7C5CBE6-F1
#
_cell.length_a   1.000
_cell.length_b   1.000
_cell.length_c   1.000
_cell.angle_alpha   90.00
_cell.angle_beta   90.00
_cell.angle_gamma   90.00
#
_symmetry.space_group_name_H-M   'P 1'
#
loop_
_entity.id
_entity.type
_entity.pdbx_description
1 polymer ?
#
loop_
_entity_poly.entity_id
_entity_poly.type
_entity_poly.pdbx_seq_one_letter_code
_entity_poly.pdbx_strand_id
1 'polypeptide(L)' 'MTYQNPVFIPGPTNMPVALRRAVDLPTMDHRSAAFADILQPALAGVKHVLKTETGEVFLFPSTG' A
#
# COMPACT_ATOMS: atom_id res chain seq x y z
N MET A 1 20.39 -5.16 18.66
CA MET A 1 21.08 -5.03 17.35
C MET A 1 20.09 -4.51 16.34
N THR A 2 20.36 -3.37 15.71
CA THR A 2 19.50 -2.81 14.67
C THR A 2 19.75 -3.57 13.38
N TYR A 3 18.89 -4.55 13.04
CA TYR A 3 18.93 -5.32 11.80
C TYR A 3 18.43 -4.51 10.59
N GLN A 4 18.89 -3.27 10.44
CA GLN A 4 18.54 -2.47 9.28
C GLN A 4 19.59 -2.76 8.20
N ASN A 5 19.32 -3.74 7.33
CA ASN A 5 20.14 -3.98 6.14
C ASN A 5 20.14 -2.69 5.31
N PRO A 6 21.24 -1.96 5.12
CA PRO A 6 21.20 -0.72 4.36
C PRO A 6 21.11 -1.07 2.86
N VAL A 7 19.89 -1.21 2.37
CA VAL A 7 19.59 -1.55 0.97
C VAL A 7 19.81 -0.29 0.12
N PHE A 8 20.93 -0.25 -0.62
CA PHE A 8 21.33 0.86 -1.49
C PHE A 8 21.13 0.53 -2.98
N ILE A 9 19.90 0.16 -3.37
CA ILE A 9 19.51 -0.10 -4.77
C ILE A 9 18.28 0.75 -5.12
N PRO A 10 18.01 1.03 -6.41
CA PRO A 10 16.87 1.86 -6.83
C PRO A 10 15.49 1.23 -6.59
N GLY A 11 15.45 -0.03 -6.13
CA GLY A 11 14.22 -0.75 -5.81
C GLY A 11 14.40 -2.25 -6.01
N PRO A 12 13.73 -3.11 -5.22
CA PRO A 12 12.97 -2.78 -3.99
C PRO A 12 13.91 -2.33 -2.84
N THR A 13 13.39 -1.53 -1.91
CA THR A 13 14.14 -1.01 -0.73
C THR A 13 13.45 -1.42 0.57
N ASN A 14 14.03 -1.05 1.73
CA ASN A 14 13.43 -1.38 3.02
C ASN A 14 12.08 -0.70 3.24
N MET A 15 11.08 -1.49 3.63
CA MET A 15 9.77 -0.97 4.02
C MET A 15 9.79 -0.39 5.46
N PRO A 16 9.23 0.82 5.68
CA PRO A 16 9.02 1.38 7.01
C PRO A 16 8.36 0.38 7.98
N VAL A 17 8.79 0.40 9.25
CA VAL A 17 8.27 -0.53 10.29
C VAL A 17 6.76 -0.45 10.43
N ALA A 18 6.18 0.76 10.35
CA ALA A 18 4.75 0.96 10.45
C ALA A 18 3.98 0.23 9.34
N LEU A 19 4.49 0.26 8.10
CA LEU A 19 3.88 -0.46 6.97
C LEU A 19 4.02 -1.97 7.11
N ARG A 20 5.19 -2.47 7.58
CA ARG A 20 5.38 -3.90 7.88
C ARG A 20 4.37 -4.45 8.88
N ARG A 21 4.02 -3.66 9.90
CA ARG A 21 3.01 -4.05 10.88
C ARG A 21 1.58 -3.95 10.33
N ALA A 22 1.31 -2.96 9.48
CA ALA A 22 -0.03 -2.76 8.91
C ALA A 22 -0.45 -3.89 7.96
N VAL A 23 0.50 -4.56 7.30
CA VAL A 23 0.22 -5.68 6.38
C VAL A 23 0.17 -7.05 7.06
N ASP A 24 0.51 -7.13 8.35
CA ASP A 24 0.47 -8.36 9.15
C ASP A 24 -0.96 -8.62 9.66
N LEU A 25 -1.87 -8.87 8.71
CA LEU A 25 -3.29 -9.10 8.95
C LEU A 25 -3.71 -10.45 8.35
N PRO A 26 -4.70 -11.16 8.94
CA PRO A 26 -5.30 -12.33 8.31
C PRO A 26 -5.88 -12.01 6.92
N THR A 27 -5.88 -13.00 6.04
CA THR A 27 -6.49 -12.86 4.70
C THR A 27 -7.95 -12.42 4.80
N MET A 28 -8.32 -11.44 3.98
CA MET A 28 -9.66 -10.88 3.91
C MET A 28 -10.32 -11.21 2.57
N ASP A 29 -11.63 -11.42 2.60
CA ASP A 29 -12.43 -11.52 1.37
C ASP A 29 -12.60 -10.12 0.74
N HIS A 30 -12.06 -9.95 -0.47
CA HIS A 30 -12.17 -8.72 -1.27
C HIS A 30 -13.62 -8.34 -1.62
N ARG A 31 -14.57 -9.26 -1.52
CA ARG A 31 -16.00 -9.00 -1.74
C ARG A 31 -16.73 -8.57 -0.47
N SER A 32 -16.11 -8.69 0.69
CA SER A 32 -16.71 -8.29 1.95
C SER A 32 -16.81 -6.77 2.09
N ALA A 33 -17.84 -6.28 2.78
CA ALA A 33 -17.99 -4.86 3.06
C ALA A 33 -16.79 -4.29 3.85
N ALA A 34 -16.18 -5.09 4.73
CA ALA A 34 -15.01 -4.70 5.51
C ALA A 34 -13.79 -4.35 4.64
N PHE A 35 -13.68 -4.93 3.44
CA PHE A 35 -12.59 -4.59 2.52
C PHE A 35 -12.74 -3.18 1.94
N ALA A 36 -13.98 -2.67 1.82
CA ALA A 36 -14.21 -1.30 1.34
C ALA A 36 -13.60 -0.26 2.29
N ASP A 37 -13.59 -0.53 3.59
CA ASP A 37 -12.97 0.34 4.61
C ASP A 37 -11.45 0.44 4.46
N ILE A 38 -10.81 -0.50 3.77
CA ILE A 38 -9.37 -0.49 3.44
C ILE A 38 -9.14 0.12 2.05
N LEU A 39 -9.91 -0.34 1.05
CA LEU A 39 -9.68 0.01 -0.34
C LEU A 39 -9.99 1.50 -0.62
N GLN A 40 -11.11 2.02 -0.12
CA GLN A 40 -11.54 3.39 -0.44
C GLN A 40 -10.55 4.46 0.07
N PRO A 41 -10.06 4.40 1.33
CA PRO A 41 -9.03 5.33 1.78
C PRO A 41 -7.71 5.20 1.02
N ALA A 42 -7.32 3.99 0.61
CA ALA A 42 -6.10 3.77 -0.16
C ALA A 42 -6.19 4.44 -1.54
N LEU A 43 -7.30 4.28 -2.27
CA LEU A 43 -7.54 4.92 -3.56
C LEU A 43 -7.55 6.45 -3.44
N ALA A 44 -8.20 7.00 -2.41
CA ALA A 44 -8.23 8.43 -2.15
C ALA A 44 -6.83 8.99 -1.81
N GLY A 45 -6.04 8.26 -1.03
CA GLY A 45 -4.64 8.60 -0.72
C GLY A 45 -3.77 8.65 -1.98
N VAL A 46 -3.92 7.68 -2.89
CA VAL A 46 -3.20 7.68 -4.17
C VAL A 46 -3.61 8.86 -5.04
N LYS A 47 -4.90 9.19 -5.14
CA LYS A 47 -5.37 10.41 -5.82
C LYS A 47 -4.68 11.67 -5.29
N HIS A 48 -4.59 11.79 -3.97
CA HIS A 48 -3.94 12.91 -3.30
C HIS A 48 -2.43 12.99 -3.64
N VAL A 49 -1.72 11.86 -3.61
CA VAL A 49 -0.28 11.80 -3.98
C VAL A 49 -0.07 12.18 -5.45
N LEU A 50 -0.94 11.70 -6.34
CA LEU A 50 -0.89 12.01 -7.77
C LEU A 50 -1.39 13.41 -8.12
N LYS A 51 -1.99 14.13 -7.15
CA LYS A 51 -2.60 15.46 -7.32
C LYS A 51 -3.62 15.51 -8.47
N THR A 52 -4.39 14.43 -8.62
CA THR A 52 -5.44 14.36 -9.65
C THR A 52 -6.81 14.67 -9.05
N GLU A 53 -7.54 15.56 -9.71
CA GLU A 53 -8.90 15.92 -9.32
C GLU A 53 -9.94 15.07 -10.07
N THR A 54 -9.71 14.85 -11.36
CA THR A 54 -10.67 14.21 -12.27
C THR A 54 -10.29 12.80 -12.70
N GLY A 55 -9.05 12.36 -12.48
CA GLY A 55 -8.62 11.03 -12.90
C GLY A 55 -9.07 9.94 -11.95
N GLU A 56 -9.30 8.73 -12.44
CA GLU A 56 -9.69 7.56 -11.65
C GLU A 56 -8.47 6.70 -11.30
N VAL A 57 -8.38 6.30 -10.03
CA VAL A 57 -7.38 5.33 -9.58
C VAL A 57 -8.08 3.99 -9.45
N PHE A 58 -7.46 2.95 -10.03
CA PHE A 58 -7.86 1.57 -9.83
C PHE A 58 -6.62 0.74 -9.47
N LEU A 59 -6.85 -0.38 -8.78
CA LEU A 59 -5.79 -1.28 -8.37
C LEU A 59 -5.68 -2.45 -9.36
N PHE A 60 -4.48 -2.67 -9.89
CA PHE A 60 -4.15 -3.85 -10.69
C PHE A 60 -3.06 -4.66 -9.98
N PRO A 61 -3.34 -5.89 -9.52
CA PRO A 61 -2.34 -6.72 -8.87
C PRO A 61 -1.22 -7.10 -9.84
N SER A 62 -0.05 -6.49 -9.69
CA SER A 62 1.14 -6.75 -10.49
C SER A 62 2.39 -6.30 -9.77
N THR A 63 3.55 -6.57 -10.38
CA THR A 63 4.79 -5.88 -10.04
C THR A 63 4.88 -4.57 -10.82
N GLY A 64 5.62 -3.60 -10.28
CA GLY A 64 5.97 -2.37 -11.00
C GLY A 64 6.87 -2.61 -12.20
#